data_AF-A0AAT9HRB5-F1
#
_entry.id   AF-A0AAT9HRB5-F1
#
_cell.length_a   1.000
_cell.length_b   1.000
_cell.length_c   1.000
_cell.angle_alpha   90.00
_cell.angle_beta   90.00
_cell.angle_gamma   90.00
#
_symmetry.space_group_name_H-M   'P 1'
#
loop_
_entity.id
_entity.type
_entity.pdbx_description
1 polymer ?
#
loop_
_entity_poly.entity_id
_entity_poly.type
_entity_poly.pdbx_seq_one_letter_code
_entity_poly.pdbx_strand_id
1 'polypeptide(L)'
;MIVKEGMANGRLAAEHAPEALRTVAEETDLGADAVALAVVLRQPWAGVVLSGAATIPQLASNLHAPAVDLTEAHMTRLATLVESPQAYWARRGELPWH
;
A
#
# COMPACT_ATOMS: atom_id res chain seq x y z
N MET A 1 -14.03 5.31 -7.97
CA MET A 1 -12.89 6.17 -8.41
C MET A 1 -11.69 5.31 -8.75
N ILE A 2 -10.75 5.84 -9.55
CA ILE A 2 -9.48 5.14 -9.85
C ILE A 2 -8.41 5.63 -8.87
N VAL A 3 -7.64 4.70 -8.30
CA VAL A 3 -6.48 5.00 -7.46
C VAL A 3 -5.20 4.69 -8.22
N LYS A 4 -4.34 5.70 -8.33
CA LYS A 4 -2.95 5.56 -8.77
C LYS A 4 -2.02 5.58 -7.56
N GLU A 5 -0.82 5.02 -7.69
CA GLU A 5 0.21 5.00 -6.63
C GLU A 5 -0.23 4.30 -5.33
N GLY A 6 -0.94 3.16 -5.44
CA GLY A 6 -1.43 2.40 -4.29
C GLY A 6 -0.34 1.90 -3.32
N MET A 7 0.93 1.90 -3.75
CA MET A 7 2.09 1.56 -2.92
C MET A 7 2.97 2.78 -2.57
N ALA A 8 2.44 4.00 -2.71
CA ALA A 8 3.13 5.26 -2.41
C ALA A 8 4.53 5.35 -3.06
N ASN A 9 4.61 5.06 -4.36
CA ASN A 9 5.86 5.05 -5.15
C ASN A 9 6.92 4.07 -4.60
N GLY A 10 6.48 2.89 -4.17
CA GLY A 10 7.35 1.81 -3.70
C GLY A 10 7.67 1.87 -2.20
N ARG A 11 7.28 2.93 -1.50
CA ARG A 11 7.49 3.09 -0.05
C ARG A 11 6.74 2.05 0.79
N LEU A 12 5.73 1.40 0.23
CA LEU A 12 4.94 0.36 0.89
C LEU A 12 5.28 -1.05 0.40
N ALA A 13 6.30 -1.20 -0.44
CA ALA A 13 6.70 -2.47 -1.01
C ALA A 13 8.01 -3.00 -0.40
N ALA A 14 8.09 -4.33 -0.26
CA ALA A 14 9.30 -5.05 0.13
C ALA A 14 10.00 -4.46 1.38
N GLU A 15 11.32 -4.30 1.34
CA GLU A 15 12.14 -3.81 2.46
C GLU A 15 11.86 -2.36 2.88
N HIS A 16 11.17 -1.57 2.05
CA HIS A 16 10.85 -0.17 2.35
C HIS A 16 9.58 -0.02 3.19
N ALA A 17 8.78 -1.08 3.29
CA ALA A 17 7.50 -1.07 3.98
C ALA A 17 7.66 -0.76 5.49
N PRO A 18 6.82 0.13 6.06
CA PRO A 18 6.79 0.37 7.50
C PRO A 18 6.56 -0.92 8.29
N GLU A 19 7.10 -1.00 9.51
CA GLU A 19 7.01 -2.19 10.37
C GLU A 19 5.57 -2.69 10.53
N ALA A 20 4.62 -1.80 10.81
CA ALA A 20 3.21 -2.16 10.94
C ALA A 20 2.63 -2.84 9.69
N LEU A 21 3.08 -2.45 8.49
CA LEU A 21 2.66 -3.08 7.24
C LEU A 21 3.32 -4.46 7.06
N ARG A 22 4.61 -4.58 7.38
CA ARG A 22 5.33 -5.86 7.34
C ARG A 22 4.73 -6.89 8.30
N THR A 23 4.38 -6.46 9.52
CA THR A 23 3.72 -7.36 10.49
C THR A 23 2.39 -7.89 9.96
N VAL A 24 1.56 -7.05 9.34
CA VAL A 24 0.30 -7.52 8.73
C VAL A 24 0.55 -8.44 7.54
N ALA A 25 1.58 -8.16 6.74
CA ALA A 25 2.01 -9.02 5.64
C ALA A 25 2.42 -10.42 6.15
N GLU A 26 3.18 -10.49 7.23
CA GLU A 26 3.54 -11.73 7.92
C GLU A 26 2.31 -12.45 8.50
N GLU A 27 1.40 -11.73 9.16
CA GLU A 27 0.15 -12.28 9.74
C GLU A 27 -0.80 -12.86 8.66
N THR A 28 -0.71 -12.38 7.43
CA THR A 28 -1.54 -12.80 6.30
C THR A 28 -0.84 -13.74 5.32
N ASP A 29 0.43 -14.10 5.58
CA ASP A 29 1.29 -14.91 4.69
C ASP A 29 1.37 -14.37 3.25
N LEU A 30 1.38 -13.04 3.10
CA LEU A 30 1.37 -12.33 1.82
C LEU A 30 2.40 -11.19 1.78
N GLY A 31 2.65 -10.65 0.59
CA GLY A 31 3.56 -9.53 0.39
C GLY A 31 3.00 -8.19 0.89
N ALA A 32 3.89 -7.29 1.35
CA ALA A 32 3.51 -5.94 1.79
C ALA A 32 2.84 -5.12 0.67
N ASP A 33 3.21 -5.36 -0.57
CA ASP A 33 2.59 -4.82 -1.78
C ASP A 33 1.14 -5.31 -1.96
N ALA A 34 0.90 -6.61 -1.79
CA ALA A 34 -0.44 -7.18 -1.82
C ALA A 34 -1.33 -6.60 -0.70
N VAL A 35 -0.80 -6.49 0.53
CA VAL A 35 -1.50 -5.88 1.67
C VAL A 35 -1.82 -4.41 1.41
N ALA A 36 -0.85 -3.62 0.92
CA ALA A 36 -1.06 -2.21 0.62
C ALA A 36 -2.19 -2.02 -0.42
N LEU A 37 -2.20 -2.82 -1.49
CA LEU A 37 -3.25 -2.78 -2.49
C LEU A 37 -4.61 -3.25 -1.94
N ALA A 38 -4.61 -4.26 -1.06
CA ALA A 38 -5.82 -4.74 -0.41
C ALA A 38 -6.48 -3.67 0.47
N VAL A 39 -5.70 -2.88 1.21
CA VAL A 39 -6.22 -1.74 2.00
C VAL A 39 -6.95 -0.75 1.11
N VAL A 40 -6.40 -0.44 -0.08
CA VAL A 40 -7.04 0.45 -1.04
C VAL A 40 -8.31 -0.18 -1.61
N LEU A 41 -8.28 -1.47 -1.98
CA LEU A 41 -9.45 -2.20 -2.50
C LEU A 41 -10.59 -2.30 -1.49
N ARG A 42 -10.30 -2.29 -0.18
CA ARG A 42 -11.32 -2.26 0.90
C ARG A 42 -12.04 -0.92 1.02
N GLN A 43 -11.55 0.15 0.40
CA GLN A 43 -12.20 1.46 0.49
C GLN A 43 -13.48 1.49 -0.35
N PRO A 44 -14.61 1.95 0.20
CA PRO A 44 -15.91 1.90 -0.50
C PRO A 44 -15.96 2.76 -1.78
N TRP A 45 -15.02 3.68 -1.93
CA TRP A 45 -14.92 4.59 -3.07
C TRP A 45 -13.89 4.15 -4.13
N ALA A 46 -13.07 3.13 -3.84
CA ALA A 46 -12.07 2.60 -4.76
C ALA A 46 -12.75 1.61 -5.72
N GLY A 47 -12.89 2.02 -6.99
CA GLY A 47 -13.45 1.16 -8.04
C GLY A 47 -12.37 0.42 -8.83
N VAL A 48 -11.17 1.03 -8.96
CA VAL A 48 -10.02 0.44 -9.66
C VAL A 48 -8.75 0.88 -8.94
N VAL A 49 -7.80 -0.04 -8.73
CA VAL A 49 -6.49 0.24 -8.15
C VAL A 49 -5.40 -0.17 -9.14
N LEU A 50 -4.50 0.75 -9.46
CA LEU A 50 -3.38 0.50 -10.36
C LEU A 50 -2.19 -0.06 -9.57
N SER A 51 -1.68 -1.23 -10.00
CA SER A 51 -0.68 -2.00 -9.26
C SER A 51 0.77 -1.48 -9.41
N GLY A 52 1.07 -0.70 -10.45
CA GLY A 52 2.43 -0.18 -10.68
C GLY A 52 3.53 -1.22 -10.93
N ALA A 53 3.18 -2.50 -11.11
CA ALA A 53 4.14 -3.57 -11.35
C ALA A 53 4.89 -3.37 -12.68
N ALA A 54 6.22 -3.49 -12.64
CA ALA A 54 7.11 -3.40 -13.79
C ALA A 54 7.70 -4.77 -14.19
N THR A 55 7.57 -5.79 -13.34
CA THR A 55 8.06 -7.15 -13.59
C THR A 55 6.97 -8.19 -13.34
N ILE A 56 7.12 -9.39 -13.94
CA ILE A 56 6.18 -10.49 -13.71
C ILE A 56 6.09 -10.89 -12.24
N PRO A 57 7.21 -11.00 -11.48
CA PRO A 57 7.12 -11.27 -10.05
C PRO A 57 6.32 -10.23 -9.26
N GLN A 58 6.50 -8.94 -9.56
CA GLN A 58 5.71 -7.86 -8.94
C GLN A 58 4.23 -7.97 -9.31
N LEU A 59 3.93 -8.29 -10.58
CA LEU A 59 2.55 -8.48 -11.01
C LEU A 59 1.91 -9.66 -10.27
N ALA A 60 2.59 -10.81 -10.20
CA ALA A 60 2.12 -11.99 -9.50
C ALA A 60 1.87 -11.71 -8.02
N SER A 61 2.77 -10.99 -7.35
CA SER A 61 2.60 -10.58 -5.96
C SER A 61 1.34 -9.71 -5.78
N ASN A 62 1.22 -8.63 -6.59
CA ASN A 62 0.09 -7.71 -6.53
C ASN A 62 -1.26 -8.37 -6.81
N LEU A 63 -1.31 -9.43 -7.62
CA LEU A 63 -2.54 -10.17 -7.91
C LEU A 63 -3.11 -10.93 -6.69
N HIS A 64 -2.35 -11.08 -5.61
CA HIS A 64 -2.86 -11.63 -4.35
C HIS A 64 -3.67 -10.61 -3.54
N ALA A 65 -3.64 -9.32 -3.87
CA ALA A 65 -4.33 -8.27 -3.11
C ALA A 65 -5.83 -8.56 -2.85
N PRO A 66 -6.63 -9.08 -3.81
CA PRO A 66 -8.03 -9.43 -3.56
C PRO A 66 -8.22 -10.62 -2.59
N ALA A 67 -7.19 -11.43 -2.38
CA ALA A 67 -7.21 -12.60 -1.51
C ALA A 67 -6.70 -12.30 -0.09
N VAL A 68 -6.19 -11.09 0.17
CA VAL A 68 -5.74 -10.71 1.52
C VAL A 68 -6.96 -10.59 2.44
N ASP A 69 -7.03 -11.44 3.46
CA ASP A 69 -8.06 -11.38 4.49
C ASP A 69 -7.69 -10.33 5.57
N LEU A 70 -8.01 -9.06 5.28
CA LEU A 70 -7.79 -7.97 6.22
C LEU A 70 -8.88 -7.89 7.27
N THR A 71 -8.50 -8.15 8.52
CA THR A 71 -9.35 -7.92 9.68
C THR A 71 -9.48 -6.44 10.02
N GLU A 72 -10.51 -6.07 10.77
CA GLU A 72 -10.66 -4.70 11.28
C GLU A 72 -9.51 -4.28 12.21
N ALA A 73 -8.88 -5.25 12.89
CA ALA A 73 -7.67 -5.00 13.69
C ALA A 73 -6.48 -4.62 12.80
N HIS A 74 -6.28 -5.32 11.67
CA HIS A 74 -5.26 -4.95 10.68
C HIS A 74 -5.54 -3.55 10.12
N MET A 75 -6.78 -3.26 9.73
CA MET A 75 -7.17 -1.94 9.22
C MET A 75 -6.92 -0.82 10.24
N THR A 76 -7.26 -1.05 11.51
CA THR A 76 -7.02 -0.09 12.60
C THR A 76 -5.53 0.17 12.81
N ARG A 77 -4.70 -0.88 12.76
CA ARG A 77 -3.24 -0.76 12.86
C ARG A 77 -2.66 0.02 11.69
N LEU A 78 -3.07 -0.31 10.47
CA LEU A 78 -2.57 0.34 9.26
C LEU A 78 -3.04 1.80 9.14
N ALA A 79 -4.19 2.16 9.73
CA ALA A 79 -4.66 3.54 9.79
C ALA A 79 -3.69 4.47 10.57
N THR A 80 -2.82 3.92 11.43
CA THR A 80 -1.79 4.70 12.13
C THR A 80 -0.69 5.22 11.20
N LEU A 81 -0.57 4.65 10.00
CA LEU A 81 0.42 5.05 8.98
C LEU A 81 -0.06 6.24 8.12
N VAL A 82 -1.29 6.72 8.33
CA VAL A 82 -1.86 7.82 7.55
C VAL A 82 -1.12 9.11 7.84
N GLU A 83 -0.56 9.71 6.80
CA GLU A 83 0.03 11.06 6.84
C GLU A 83 -0.98 12.09 6.33
N SER A 84 -0.95 13.31 6.87
CA SER A 84 -1.80 14.39 6.33
C SER A 84 -1.34 14.79 4.92
N PRO A 85 -2.27 15.05 3.98
CA PRO A 85 -1.89 15.49 2.63
C PRO A 85 -0.99 16.73 2.65
N GLN A 86 -1.23 17.67 3.57
CA GLN A 86 -0.45 18.89 3.70
C GLN A 86 0.99 18.59 4.12
N ALA A 87 1.20 17.70 5.11
CA ALA A 87 2.54 17.32 5.53
C ALA A 87 3.29 16.57 4.42
N TYR A 88 2.60 15.69 3.70
CA TYR A 88 3.18 14.97 2.56
C TYR A 88 3.67 15.94 1.47
N TRP A 89 2.82 16.87 1.04
CA TRP A 89 3.17 17.82 -0.03
C TRP A 89 4.25 18.83 0.41
N ALA A 90 4.24 19.26 1.68
CA ALA A 90 5.32 20.09 2.22
C ALA A 90 6.66 19.37 2.15
N ARG A 91 6.73 18.13 2.67
CA ARG A 91 7.97 17.33 2.67
C ARG A 91 8.43 16.99 1.25
N ARG A 92 7.52 16.71 0.32
CA ARG A 92 7.86 16.51 -1.09
C ARG A 92 8.43 17.81 -1.67
N GLY A 93 7.82 18.96 -1.41
CA GLY A 93 8.25 20.25 -1.95
C GLY A 93 9.71 20.61 -1.60
N GLU A 94 10.21 20.11 -0.47
CA GLU A 94 11.59 20.30 -0.01
C GLU A 94 12.62 19.43 -0.73
N LEU A 95 12.20 18.34 -1.39
CA LEU A 95 13.13 17.45 -2.09
C LEU A 95 13.64 18.06 -3.40
N PRO A 96 14.95 17.95 -3.71
CA PRO A 96 15.50 18.40 -4.97
C PRO A 96 14.77 17.74 -6.14
N TRP A 97 14.42 18.53 -7.15
CA TRP A 97 13.98 17.99 -8.42
C TRP A 97 15.21 17.49 -9.17
N HIS A 98 15.35 16.17 -9.30
CA HIS A 98 16.30 15.52 -10.21
C HIS A 98 15.60 15.18 -11.52
#